data_AF-A0A2V1CVI5-F1
#
_entry.id   AF-A0A2V1CVI5-F1
#
_cell.length_a   1.000
_cell.length_b   1.000
_cell.length_c   1.000
_cell.angle_alpha   90.00
_cell.angle_beta   90.00
_cell.angle_gamma   90.00
#
_symmetry.space_group_name_H-M   'P 1'
#
loop_
_entity.id
_entity.type
_entity.pdbx_description
1 polymer ?
#
loop_
_entity_poly.entity_id
_entity_poly.type
_entity_poly.pdbx_seq_one_letter_code
_entity_poly.pdbx_strand_id
1 'polypeptide(L)'
;MHPHTGILEAPSYDIGTFTGPPCVDLIVTNISVGPALDGTDRFIYSRGARIASMEETIAEIGNHVREELCEIVSLNATKFAVVMVVNTRRSRNEMAGKLFEMRRRLIERT
;
A
#
# COMPACT_ATOMS: atom_id res chain seq x y z
N MET A 1 -25.14 -24.82 -18.20
CA MET A 1 -23.72 -25.19 -18.09
C MET A 1 -23.16 -25.27 -19.51
N HIS A 2 -22.44 -24.25 -19.97
CA HIS A 2 -21.74 -24.24 -21.26
C HIS A 2 -20.23 -24.20 -21.01
N PRO A 3 -19.42 -25.21 -21.39
CA PRO A 3 -18.09 -25.39 -20.79
C PRO A 3 -16.87 -24.86 -21.57
N HIS A 4 -16.99 -24.07 -22.65
CA HIS A 4 -15.85 -23.94 -23.60
C HIS A 4 -15.50 -22.57 -24.20
N THR A 5 -15.75 -21.43 -23.53
CA THR A 5 -15.23 -20.13 -24.04
C THR A 5 -14.04 -19.56 -23.27
N GLY A 6 -13.74 -20.06 -22.06
CA GLY A 6 -12.72 -19.43 -21.20
C GLY A 6 -13.07 -17.99 -20.79
N ILE A 7 -14.27 -17.52 -21.13
CA ILE A 7 -14.80 -16.25 -20.68
C ILE A 7 -15.40 -16.53 -19.31
N LEU A 8 -14.72 -16.05 -18.27
CA LEU A 8 -15.37 -15.87 -16.98
C LEU A 8 -16.52 -14.89 -17.24
N GLU A 9 -17.77 -15.37 -17.21
CA GLU A 9 -18.91 -14.48 -17.07
C GLU A 9 -18.63 -13.66 -15.83
N ALA A 10 -18.32 -12.37 -16.03
CA ALA A 10 -18.19 -11.45 -14.92
C ALA A 10 -19.50 -11.58 -14.16
N PRO A 11 -19.49 -12.03 -12.89
CA PRO A 11 -20.70 -12.01 -12.10
C PRO A 11 -21.28 -10.61 -12.25
N SER A 12 -22.55 -10.55 -12.67
CA SER A 12 -23.35 -9.34 -12.66
C SER A 12 -23.56 -8.96 -11.20
N TYR A 13 -22.48 -8.54 -10.55
CA TYR A 13 -22.57 -7.67 -9.41
C TYR A 13 -23.20 -6.42 -9.98
N ASP A 14 -24.49 -6.29 -9.73
CA ASP A 14 -25.06 -5.00 -9.43
C ASP A 14 -24.20 -4.48 -8.28
N ILE A 15 -23.10 -3.79 -8.62
CA ILE A 15 -22.25 -3.10 -7.67
C ILE A 15 -23.15 -1.95 -7.21
N GLY A 16 -24.08 -2.26 -6.30
CA GLY A 16 -24.82 -1.28 -5.54
C GLY A 16 -23.77 -0.30 -5.09
N THR A 17 -23.87 0.91 -5.64
CA THR A 17 -22.89 1.98 -5.52
C THR A 17 -22.29 1.93 -4.14
N PHE A 18 -21.03 1.53 -4.03
CA PHE A 18 -20.31 1.64 -2.78
C PHE A 18 -20.19 3.15 -2.55
N THR A 19 -21.12 3.70 -1.77
CA THR A 19 -21.19 5.14 -1.42
C THR A 19 -20.24 5.46 -0.26
N GLY A 20 -19.38 4.51 0.13
CA GLY A 20 -18.26 4.76 1.03
C GLY A 20 -17.12 5.49 0.31
N PRO A 21 -16.24 6.17 1.06
CA PRO A 21 -15.10 6.84 0.46
C PRO A 21 -14.21 5.83 -0.30
N PRO A 22 -13.49 6.25 -1.36
CA PRO A 22 -12.58 5.38 -2.08
C PRO A 22 -11.63 4.69 -1.09
N CYS A 23 -11.37 3.40 -1.33
CA CYS A 23 -10.49 2.60 -0.49
C CYS A 23 -9.33 2.07 -1.35
N VAL A 24 -8.10 2.33 -0.91
CA VAL A 24 -6.88 1.92 -1.58
C VAL A 24 -6.13 0.93 -0.69
N ASP A 25 -5.82 -0.25 -1.23
CA ASP A 25 -4.95 -1.23 -0.58
C ASP A 25 -3.48 -0.85 -0.79
N LEU A 26 -2.79 -0.44 0.28
CA LEU A 26 -1.37 -0.12 0.21
C LEU A 26 -0.55 -1.31 0.67
N ILE A 27 0.36 -1.75 -0.20
CA ILE A 27 1.31 -2.83 0.04
C ILE A 27 2.72 -2.26 -0.06
N VAL A 28 3.54 -2.47 0.97
CA VAL A 28 4.92 -1.99 1.04
C VAL A 28 5.84 -3.14 1.38
N THR A 29 6.84 -3.41 0.54
CA THR A 29 7.84 -4.47 0.75
C THR A 29 9.24 -3.87 0.74
N ASN A 30 10.06 -4.19 1.73
CA ASN A 30 11.47 -3.79 1.74
C ASN A 30 12.29 -4.78 0.91
N ILE A 31 13.09 -4.31 -0.05
CA ILE A 31 14.01 -5.13 -0.84
C ILE A 31 15.31 -5.46 -0.08
N SER A 32 15.64 -4.70 0.97
CA SER A 32 16.83 -4.90 1.80
C SER A 32 16.73 -6.11 2.76
N VAL A 33 15.89 -7.08 2.43
CA VAL A 33 15.74 -8.39 3.09
C VAL A 33 16.94 -9.30 2.77
N GLY A 34 18.13 -8.91 3.22
CA GLY A 34 19.12 -9.90 3.62
C GLY A 34 18.77 -10.42 5.03
N PRO A 35 19.21 -11.63 5.42
CA PRO A 35 19.20 -11.99 6.83
C PRO A 35 19.93 -10.88 7.57
N ALA A 36 19.28 -10.32 8.59
CA ALA A 36 19.94 -9.46 9.55
C ALA A 36 20.97 -10.33 10.29
N LEU A 37 22.15 -10.54 9.68
CA LEU A 37 23.27 -11.27 10.26
C LEU A 37 23.75 -10.60 11.56
N ASP A 38 23.27 -9.39 11.82
CA ASP A 38 23.48 -8.54 12.98
C ASP A 38 22.32 -8.56 14.00
N GLY A 39 21.26 -9.35 13.78
CA GLY A 39 20.09 -9.40 14.67
C GLY A 39 19.21 -8.14 14.64
N THR A 40 19.36 -7.27 13.65
CA THR A 40 18.58 -6.02 13.56
C THR A 40 17.12 -6.26 13.13
N ASP A 41 16.17 -5.67 13.89
CA ASP A 41 14.74 -5.68 13.59
C ASP A 41 14.42 -4.74 12.42
N ARG A 42 14.70 -5.16 11.19
CA ARG A 42 14.45 -4.37 9.98
C ARG A 42 12.99 -4.49 9.53
N PHE A 43 12.48 -3.41 8.94
CA PHE A 43 11.19 -3.45 8.25
C PHE A 43 11.25 -4.45 7.07
N ILE A 44 10.29 -5.36 7.00
CA ILE A 44 10.19 -6.36 5.92
C ILE A 44 9.03 -6.01 4.99
N TYR A 45 7.86 -5.80 5.58
CA TYR A 45 6.61 -5.70 4.84
C TYR A 45 5.51 -5.03 5.68
N SER A 46 4.60 -4.33 5.01
CA SER A 46 3.34 -3.86 5.56
C SER A 46 2.25 -3.89 4.49
N ARG A 47 1.02 -4.16 4.91
CA ARG A 47 -0.18 -3.99 4.09
C ARG A 47 -1.30 -3.39 4.90
N GLY A 48 -2.08 -2.53 4.27
CA GLY A 48 -3.37 -2.16 4.84
C GLY A 48 -4.17 -1.25 3.93
N ALA A 49 -5.48 -1.35 4.09
CA ALA A 49 -6.45 -0.47 3.45
C ALA A 49 -6.31 0.97 3.95
N ARG A 50 -6.55 1.92 3.05
CA ARG A 50 -6.61 3.37 3.31
C ARG A 50 -7.93 3.88 2.74
N ILE A 51 -8.71 4.54 3.59
CA ILE A 51 -9.94 5.22 3.18
C ILE A 51 -9.51 6.60 2.66
N ALA A 52 -9.18 6.67 1.38
CA ALA A 52 -8.65 7.82 0.68
C ALA A 52 -8.70 7.58 -0.84
N SER A 53 -8.63 8.65 -1.64
CA SER A 53 -8.43 8.55 -3.07
C SER A 53 -7.02 8.05 -3.43
N MET A 54 -6.83 7.67 -4.70
CA MET A 54 -5.52 7.28 -5.21
C MET A 54 -4.56 8.46 -5.17
N GLU A 55 -5.03 9.64 -5.55
CA GLU A 55 -4.28 10.88 -5.58
C GLU A 55 -3.76 11.27 -4.19
N GLU A 56 -4.62 11.19 -3.16
CA GLU A 56 -4.23 11.43 -1.77
C GLU A 56 -3.23 10.40 -1.27
N THR A 57 -3.43 9.12 -1.62
CA THR A 57 -2.52 8.04 -1.25
C THR A 57 -1.12 8.25 -1.84
N ILE A 58 -1.04 8.59 -3.13
CA ILE A 58 0.23 8.87 -3.83
C ILE A 58 0.89 10.13 -3.27
N ALA A 59 0.12 11.19 -2.96
CA ALA A 59 0.66 12.41 -2.38
C ALA A 59 1.33 12.16 -1.01
N GLU A 60 0.70 11.36 -0.14
CA GLU A 60 1.28 11.01 1.16
C GLU A 60 2.50 10.07 1.04
N ILE A 61 2.50 9.13 0.09
CA ILE A 61 3.71 8.35 -0.23
C ILE A 61 4.86 9.29 -0.61
N GLY A 62 4.60 10.29 -1.44
CA GLY A 62 5.60 11.30 -1.82
C GLY A 62 6.18 12.07 -0.62
N ASN A 63 5.37 12.34 0.41
CA ASN A 63 5.86 12.97 1.64
C ASN A 63 6.84 12.07 2.39
N HIS A 64 6.62 10.75 2.44
CA HIS A 64 7.53 9.82 3.09
C HIS A 64 8.87 9.66 2.38
N VAL A 65 8.89 9.78 1.05
CA VAL A 65 10.15 9.83 0.28
C VAL A 65 10.92 11.11 0.61
N ARG A 66 10.22 12.24 0.71
CA ARG A 66 10.84 13.53 1.07
C ARG A 66 11.43 13.54 2.47
N GLU A 67 10.85 12.79 3.40
CA GLU A 67 11.34 12.62 4.78
C GLU A 67 12.53 11.64 4.91
N GLU A 68 13.11 11.17 3.79
CA GLU A 68 14.23 10.21 3.74
C GLU A 68 13.98 8.91 4.55
N LEU A 69 12.71 8.50 4.67
CA LEU A 69 12.33 7.29 5.40
C LEU A 69 12.71 6.02 4.62
N CYS A 70 12.59 6.09 3.30
CA CYS A 70 12.91 5.02 2.39
C CYS A 70 13.17 5.56 0.98
N GLU A 71 13.97 4.83 0.23
CA GLU A 71 14.07 4.96 -1.22
C GLU A 71 12.98 4.10 -1.87
N ILE A 72 12.22 4.63 -2.83
CA ILE A 72 11.28 3.84 -3.63
C ILE A 72 12.05 3.20 -4.79
N VAL A 73 12.11 1.87 -4.78
CA VAL A 73 12.73 1.08 -5.86
C VAL A 73 11.71 0.79 -6.96
N SER A 74 10.45 0.56 -6.59
CA SER A 74 9.35 0.35 -7.55
C SER A 74 8.02 0.81 -6.94
N LEU A 75 7.17 1.40 -7.77
CA LEU A 75 5.81 1.79 -7.40
C LEU A 75 4.87 1.41 -8.54
N ASN A 76 3.86 0.60 -8.21
CA ASN A 76 2.78 0.23 -9.11
C ASN A 76 1.45 0.68 -8.49
N ALA A 77 0.69 1.49 -9.22
CA ALA A 77 -0.61 1.97 -8.79
C ALA A 77 -1.69 1.47 -9.77
N THR A 78 -2.74 0.91 -9.22
CA THR A 78 -3.96 0.51 -9.93
C THR A 78 -5.13 1.32 -9.37
N LYS A 79 -6.35 1.12 -9.88
CA LYS A 79 -7.54 1.83 -9.38
C LYS A 79 -7.81 1.62 -7.88
N PHE A 80 -7.38 0.49 -7.31
CA PHE A 80 -7.74 0.09 -5.94
C PHE A 80 -6.56 -0.30 -5.06
N ALA A 81 -5.34 -0.30 -5.60
CA ALA A 81 -4.17 -0.75 -4.86
C ALA A 81 -2.92 -0.01 -5.30
N VAL A 82 -2.03 0.23 -4.33
CA VAL A 82 -0.67 0.71 -4.55
C VAL A 82 0.28 -0.34 -3.98
N VAL A 83 1.18 -0.82 -4.81
CA VAL A 83 2.25 -1.74 -4.43
C VAL A 83 3.58 -1.01 -4.55
N MET A 84 4.32 -0.95 -3.45
CA MET A 84 5.59 -0.26 -3.37
C MET A 84 6.69 -1.21 -2.89
N VAL A 85 7.78 -1.25 -3.64
CA VAL A 85 9.03 -1.86 -3.20
C VAL A 85 9.95 -0.73 -2.76
N VAL A 86 10.38 -0.79 -1.52
CA VAL A 86 11.25 0.22 -0.92
C VAL A 86 12.60 -0.36 -0.54
N ASN A 87 13.60 0.49 -0.44
CA ASN A 87 14.85 0.19 0.23
C ASN A 87 14.93 1.05 1.49
N THR A 88 14.97 0.40 2.65
CA THR A 88 15.14 1.10 3.93
C THR A 88 15.94 0.28 4.93
N ARG A 89 16.69 0.98 5.77
CA ARG A 89 17.39 0.42 6.94
C ARG A 89 16.60 0.62 8.24
N ARG A 90 15.43 1.26 8.16
CA ARG A 90 14.58 1.55 9.31
C ARG A 90 14.06 0.27 9.95
N SER A 91 13.84 0.37 11.25
CA SER A 91 13.27 -0.74 12.01
C SER A 91 11.80 -0.95 11.69
N ARG A 92 11.27 -2.12 12.06
CA ARG A 92 9.84 -2.41 11.92
C ARG A 92 8.98 -1.39 12.67
N ASN A 93 9.35 -1.05 13.90
CA ASN A 93 8.59 -0.13 14.74
C ASN A 93 8.57 1.30 14.18
N GLU A 94 9.71 1.80 13.70
CA GLU A 94 9.78 3.11 13.05
C GLU A 94 8.88 3.18 11.82
N MET A 95 8.98 2.19 10.91
CA MET A 95 8.15 2.15 9.71
C MET A 95 6.67 1.97 10.02
N ALA A 96 6.33 1.13 11.01
CA ALA A 96 4.95 0.94 11.44
C ALA A 96 4.35 2.24 11.98
N GLY A 97 5.11 2.98 12.80
CA GLY A 97 4.70 4.31 13.31
C GLY A 97 4.42 5.29 12.17
N LYS A 98 5.30 5.35 11.16
CA LYS A 98 5.12 6.24 10.01
C LYS A 98 3.92 5.87 9.13
N LEU A 99 3.75 4.59 8.84
CA LEU A 99 2.59 4.10 8.08
C LEU A 99 1.27 4.29 8.83
N PHE A 100 1.31 4.28 10.17
CA PHE A 100 0.18 4.60 11.03
C PHE A 100 -0.14 6.11 11.01
N GLU A 101 0.87 6.98 11.15
CA GLU A 101 0.72 8.43 11.02
C GLU A 101 0.10 8.81 9.67
N MET A 102 0.56 8.19 8.59
CA MET A 102 0.00 8.35 7.25
C MET A 102 -1.49 8.00 7.21
N ARG A 103 -1.85 6.84 7.76
CA ARG A 103 -3.25 6.41 7.83
C ARG A 103 -4.10 7.42 8.59
N ARG A 104 -3.60 7.96 9.70
CA ARG A 104 -4.30 8.98 10.50
C ARG A 104 -4.50 10.27 9.71
N ARG A 105 -3.47 10.77 9.03
CA ARG A 105 -3.55 12.00 8.20
C ARG A 105 -4.56 11.88 7.06
N LEU A 106 -4.67 10.70 6.45
CA LEU A 106 -5.64 10.45 5.39
C LEU A 106 -7.09 10.43 5.91
N ILE A 107 -7.32 9.87 7.11
CA ILE A 107 -8.64 9.87 7.75
C ILE A 107 -9.06 11.29 8.17
N GLU A 108 -8.16 12.09 8.72
CA GLU A 108 -8.46 13.46 9.18
C GLU A 108 -8.78 14.45 8.04
N ARG A 109 -8.53 14.07 6.77
CA ARG A 109 -8.84 14.89 5.58
C ARG A 109 -10.15 14.53 4.89
N THR A 110 -10.78 13.42 5.27
CA THR A 110 -12.06 12.95 4.72
C THR A 110 -13.22 13.43 5.58
#